data_AF-A0A8I1NMB8-F1
#
_entry.id   AF-A0A8I1NMB8-F1
#
_cell.length_a   1.000
_cell.length_b   1.000
_cell.length_c   1.000
_cell.angle_alpha   90.00
_cell.angle_beta   90.00
_cell.angle_gamma   90.00
#
_symmetry.space_group_name_H-M   'P 1'
#
loop_
_entity.id
_entity.type
_entity.pdbx_description
1 polymer ?
#
loop_
_entity_poly.entity_id
_entity_poly.type
_entity_poly.pdbx_seq_one_letter_code
_entity_poly.pdbx_strand_id
1 'polypeptide(L)'
;MIRAEISDLAEPVPRPSNRDGSGSRRRPGFGADTSFRAAVREMEAVGLRVRTQPHAGSAPYGVLSGRTGSRFFLLPLRPRAVSTGALALVQPVRWVPRAVKGVASVGARLGLGPLLPHKVHVSGVGDLARMADAGARHGAFLTGTPGPHRKLSVQLMDDAGHIRAYAKVSLVPAVQVLLQREAQVLRLLAAMDLRSAWLPCVLRSEVRGGTAILATDAVRTPAARCLTDLDTLHLDFLQELAARTASSWARSGASLLDEWSARLAQLGDALAPPWRQRLDRAMAVLAAEPSLIASRGLAHGDFTPVNCFRQDSRLCVFDWEYAGAAYPADHDLICLLDAVARLGGDAPAARAQGLEQRLMGELGRSRNEANRRLIAFHCVHALRSLERQPSQADTGLDWYGADEAARTLDALLARASAS
;
A
#
# COMPACT_ATOMS: atom_id res chain seq x y z
N MET A 1 15.72 24.48 -15.03
CA MET A 1 16.09 23.20 -15.66
C MET A 1 17.45 22.79 -15.10
N ILE A 2 17.48 22.18 -13.91
CA ILE A 2 18.73 21.75 -13.24
C ILE A 2 18.86 20.24 -13.48
N ARG A 3 19.85 19.84 -14.27
CA ARG A 3 20.26 18.44 -14.44
C ARG A 3 20.95 18.03 -13.14
N ALA A 4 20.24 17.32 -12.26
CA ALA A 4 20.87 16.65 -11.13
C ALA A 4 21.70 15.48 -11.69
N GLU A 5 23.02 15.57 -11.61
CA GLU A 5 23.93 14.48 -11.96
C GLU A 5 23.81 13.36 -10.91
N ILE A 6 23.06 12.30 -11.26
CA ILE A 6 22.92 11.06 -10.46
C ILE A 6 24.21 10.20 -10.53
N SER A 7 25.32 10.77 -11.00
CA SER A 7 26.58 10.07 -11.30
C SER A 7 27.21 9.40 -10.05
N ASP A 8 26.99 9.96 -8.86
CA ASP A 8 27.61 9.53 -7.60
C ASP A 8 27.00 8.25 -6.97
N LEU A 9 25.93 7.69 -7.55
CA LEU A 9 25.27 6.45 -7.06
C LEU A 9 25.72 5.17 -7.76
N ALA A 10 26.67 5.26 -8.70
CA ALA A 10 27.29 4.08 -9.28
C ALA A 10 28.18 3.39 -8.21
N GLU A 11 27.81 2.17 -7.79
CA GLU A 11 28.75 1.35 -7.01
C GLU A 11 30.01 1.08 -7.85
N PRO A 12 31.21 1.09 -7.25
CA PRO A 12 32.39 0.59 -7.94
C PRO A 12 32.14 -0.87 -8.32
N VAL A 13 32.13 -1.16 -9.62
CA VAL A 13 32.00 -2.51 -10.16
C VAL A 13 33.10 -3.37 -9.51
N PRO A 14 32.78 -4.43 -8.75
CA PRO A 14 33.82 -5.29 -8.21
C PRO A 14 34.52 -5.97 -9.38
N ARG A 15 35.86 -5.92 -9.38
CA ARG A 15 36.70 -6.62 -10.38
C ARG A 15 36.25 -8.08 -10.49
N PRO A 16 36.13 -8.64 -11.70
CA PRO A 16 35.66 -10.00 -11.88
C PRO A 16 36.63 -10.98 -11.21
N SER A 17 36.16 -11.67 -10.17
CA SER A 17 36.81 -12.88 -9.68
C SER A 17 36.47 -14.01 -10.67
N ASN A 18 37.45 -14.43 -11.46
CA ASN A 18 37.35 -15.66 -12.26
C ASN A 18 37.18 -16.85 -11.31
N ARG A 19 35.96 -17.36 -11.18
CA ARG A 19 35.64 -18.73 -10.77
C ARG A 19 34.19 -19.05 -11.14
N ASP A 20 34.08 -19.76 -12.27
CA ASP A 20 33.12 -20.79 -12.69
C ASP A 20 31.66 -20.77 -12.19
N GLY A 21 30.76 -20.76 -13.17
CA GLY A 21 29.87 -21.92 -13.35
C GLY A 21 28.62 -22.05 -12.47
N SER A 22 27.76 -21.03 -12.43
CA SER A 22 26.30 -21.25 -12.38
C SER A 22 25.57 -19.95 -12.74
N GLY A 23 24.56 -20.04 -13.61
CA GLY A 23 23.80 -18.92 -14.15
C GLY A 23 22.88 -18.24 -13.14
N SER A 24 23.41 -17.73 -12.02
CA SER A 24 22.70 -16.72 -11.24
C SER A 24 22.82 -15.40 -11.99
N ARG A 25 21.70 -14.88 -12.51
CA ARG A 25 21.62 -13.47 -12.93
C ARG A 25 22.02 -12.63 -11.72
N ARG A 26 23.27 -12.12 -11.69
CA ARG A 26 23.72 -11.16 -10.67
C ARG A 26 22.72 -10.01 -10.68
N ARG A 27 22.02 -9.83 -9.56
CA ARG A 27 21.06 -8.73 -9.42
C ARG A 27 21.82 -7.42 -9.61
N PRO A 28 21.32 -6.48 -10.43
CA PRO A 28 21.93 -5.15 -10.53
C PRO A 28 22.00 -4.52 -9.13
N GLY A 29 23.11 -3.83 -8.84
CA GLY A 29 23.27 -3.09 -7.58
C GLY A 29 22.15 -2.06 -7.40
N PHE A 30 21.83 -1.68 -6.16
CA PHE A 30 20.68 -0.81 -5.88
C PHE A 30 20.73 0.54 -6.60
N GLY A 31 21.92 1.07 -6.91
CA GLY A 31 22.09 2.30 -7.71
C GLY A 31 21.60 2.17 -9.16
N ALA A 32 21.56 0.95 -9.69
CA ALA A 32 21.05 0.65 -11.03
C ALA A 32 19.52 0.47 -11.07
N ASP A 33 18.85 0.34 -9.93
CA ASP A 33 17.40 0.14 -9.84
C ASP A 33 16.59 1.42 -10.10
N THR A 34 15.54 1.31 -10.92
CA THR A 34 14.71 2.46 -11.32
C THR A 34 13.86 3.00 -10.18
N SER A 35 13.36 2.12 -9.29
CA SER A 35 12.54 2.52 -8.15
C SER A 35 13.39 3.17 -7.06
N PHE A 36 14.60 2.67 -6.84
CA PHE A 36 15.58 3.30 -5.94
C PHE A 36 15.96 4.70 -6.43
N ARG A 37 16.33 4.87 -7.70
CA ARG A 37 16.63 6.20 -8.28
C ARG A 37 15.44 7.15 -8.22
N ALA A 38 14.23 6.66 -8.47
CA ALA A 38 13.03 7.48 -8.35
C ALA A 38 12.81 7.97 -6.91
N ALA A 39 13.03 7.12 -5.91
CA ALA A 39 12.97 7.49 -4.51
C ALA A 39 14.06 8.51 -4.13
N VAL A 40 15.30 8.36 -4.63
CA VAL A 40 16.36 9.36 -4.39
C VAL A 40 15.96 10.73 -4.96
N ARG A 41 15.39 10.79 -6.17
CA ARG A 41 14.92 12.05 -6.74
C ARG A 41 13.83 12.71 -5.88
N GLU A 42 12.93 11.92 -5.29
CA GLU A 42 11.94 12.43 -4.34
C GLU A 42 12.57 12.93 -3.04
N MET A 43 13.58 12.22 -2.53
CA MET A 43 14.37 12.66 -1.38
C MET A 43 15.04 14.01 -1.67
N GLU A 44 15.69 14.15 -2.83
CA GLU A 44 16.35 15.39 -3.26
C GLU A 44 15.37 16.54 -3.46
N ALA A 45 14.18 16.26 -4.02
CA ALA A 45 13.14 17.26 -4.21
C ALA A 45 12.59 17.85 -2.89
N VAL A 46 12.76 17.13 -1.77
CA VAL A 46 12.43 17.64 -0.43
C VAL A 46 13.65 18.15 0.35
N GLY A 47 14.80 18.30 -0.31
CA GLY A 47 16.00 18.91 0.25
C GLY A 47 17.01 17.93 0.88
N LEU A 48 16.77 16.62 0.76
CA LEU A 48 17.75 15.63 1.20
C LEU A 48 18.89 15.51 0.20
N ARG A 49 20.04 15.02 0.64
CA ARG A 49 21.13 14.61 -0.25
C ARG A 49 21.53 13.19 0.08
N VAL A 50 21.57 12.32 -0.94
CA VAL A 50 21.89 10.90 -0.79
C VAL A 50 23.14 10.59 -1.61
N ARG A 51 24.20 10.11 -0.95
CA ARG A 51 25.47 9.76 -1.60
C ARG A 51 25.98 8.42 -1.11
N THR A 52 26.86 7.78 -1.88
CA THR A 52 27.56 6.55 -1.44
C THR A 52 28.65 6.88 -0.42
N GLN A 53 29.36 8.00 -0.61
CA GLN A 53 30.42 8.48 0.28
C GLN A 53 29.91 9.44 1.36
N PRO A 54 30.56 9.52 2.54
CA PRO A 54 30.24 10.51 3.56
C PRO A 54 30.42 11.95 3.05
N HIS A 55 29.50 12.83 3.44
CA HIS A 55 29.59 14.27 3.19
C HIS A 55 29.18 15.09 4.41
N ALA A 56 29.44 16.40 4.38
CA ALA A 56 29.18 17.29 5.51
C ALA A 56 27.69 17.21 5.95
N GLY A 57 27.48 17.00 7.25
CA GLY A 57 26.15 16.88 7.84
C GLY A 57 25.38 15.60 7.48
N SER A 58 26.04 14.61 6.88
CA SER A 58 25.41 13.33 6.55
C SER A 58 25.51 12.32 7.70
N ALA A 59 24.50 11.45 7.79
CA ALA A 59 24.52 10.28 8.65
C ALA A 59 24.50 9.00 7.80
N PRO A 60 25.10 7.90 8.27
CA PRO A 60 25.12 6.63 7.54
C PRO A 60 23.79 5.87 7.68
N TYR A 61 23.31 5.33 6.56
CA TYR A 61 22.10 4.52 6.43
C TYR A 61 22.45 3.17 5.82
N GLY A 62 21.92 2.09 6.41
CA GLY A 62 21.97 0.76 5.81
C GLY A 62 20.89 0.62 4.75
N VAL A 63 21.24 -0.01 3.62
CA VAL A 63 20.29 -0.32 2.55
C VAL A 63 19.89 -1.79 2.64
N LEU A 64 18.61 -2.04 2.89
CA LEU A 64 18.03 -3.39 2.87
C LEU A 64 17.09 -3.52 1.67
N SER A 65 17.18 -4.64 0.95
CA SER A 65 16.24 -4.96 -0.13
C SER A 65 15.15 -5.91 0.37
N GLY A 66 13.93 -5.71 -0.12
CA GLY A 66 12.84 -6.68 0.02
C GLY A 66 13.12 -7.95 -0.79
N ARG A 67 12.36 -9.02 -0.55
CA ARG A 67 12.53 -10.33 -1.21
C ARG A 67 12.60 -10.25 -2.74
N THR A 68 11.76 -9.40 -3.33
CA THR A 68 11.66 -9.21 -4.79
C THR A 68 12.79 -8.35 -5.36
N GLY A 69 13.64 -7.74 -4.52
CA GLY A 69 14.70 -6.84 -4.95
C GLY A 69 14.21 -5.49 -5.50
N SER A 70 12.92 -5.18 -5.32
CA SER A 70 12.26 -4.03 -5.95
C SER A 70 11.69 -3.01 -4.96
N ARG A 71 11.88 -3.27 -3.66
CA ARG A 71 11.59 -2.33 -2.56
C ARG A 71 12.84 -2.23 -1.70
N PHE A 72 13.25 -1.01 -1.36
CA PHE A 72 14.41 -0.78 -0.53
C PHE A 72 14.04 0.00 0.71
N PHE A 73 14.71 -0.33 1.82
CA PHE A 73 14.62 0.36 3.09
C PHE A 73 15.97 1.02 3.36
N LEU A 74 15.98 2.32 3.63
CA LEU A 74 17.14 3.04 4.10
C LEU A 74 16.92 3.30 5.58
N LEU A 75 17.72 2.61 6.41
CA LEU A 75 17.58 2.66 7.87
C LEU A 75 18.80 3.36 8.48
N PRO A 76 18.62 4.38 9.35
CA PRO A 76 19.73 5.03 10.02
C PRO A 76 20.50 4.02 10.86
N LEU A 77 21.84 4.04 10.79
CA LEU A 77 22.69 3.13 11.56
C LEU A 77 23.01 3.64 12.97
N ARG A 78 22.73 4.91 13.24
CA ARG A 78 22.90 5.58 14.54
C ARG A 78 21.87 6.70 14.70
N PRO A 79 21.53 7.08 15.94
CA PRO A 79 21.83 6.36 17.19
C PRO A 79 21.04 5.04 17.31
N ARG A 80 21.46 4.14 18.21
CA ARG A 80 20.89 2.76 18.33
C ARG A 80 19.38 2.74 18.54
N ALA A 81 18.87 3.69 19.33
CA ALA A 81 17.44 3.81 19.61
C ALA A 81 16.65 4.09 18.31
N VAL A 82 17.12 5.04 17.50
CA VAL A 82 16.58 5.37 16.18
C VAL A 82 16.71 4.20 15.20
N SER A 83 17.86 3.51 15.15
CA SER A 83 18.02 2.31 14.31
C SER A 83 17.02 1.21 14.64
N THR A 84 16.72 1.03 15.94
CA THR A 84 15.72 0.07 16.40
C THR A 84 14.31 0.52 16.03
N GLY A 85 13.97 1.79 16.26
CA GLY A 85 12.69 2.38 15.86
C GLY A 85 12.43 2.30 14.36
N ALA A 86 13.47 2.51 13.54
CA ALA A 86 13.40 2.47 12.07
C ALA A 86 12.88 1.12 11.51
N LEU A 87 13.09 0.02 12.23
CA LEU A 87 12.60 -1.30 11.82
C LEU A 87 11.08 -1.45 11.90
N ALA A 88 10.37 -0.52 12.56
CA ALA A 88 8.91 -0.46 12.51
C ALA A 88 8.37 -0.25 11.09
N LEU A 89 9.14 0.43 10.22
CA LEU A 89 8.82 0.62 8.81
C LEU A 89 8.72 -0.70 8.03
N VAL A 90 9.37 -1.77 8.51
CA VAL A 90 9.22 -3.12 7.95
C VAL A 90 8.02 -3.80 8.61
N GLN A 91 6.97 -4.09 7.83
CA GLN A 91 5.73 -4.77 8.26
C GLN A 91 5.62 -6.19 7.70
N PRO A 92 6.30 -7.17 8.31
CA PRO A 92 6.20 -8.54 7.84
C PRO A 92 4.87 -9.19 8.27
N VAL A 93 4.07 -9.58 7.28
CA VAL A 93 2.82 -10.34 7.50
C VAL A 93 3.07 -11.84 7.61
N ARG A 94 4.12 -12.36 6.96
CA ARG A 94 4.52 -13.78 7.02
C ARG A 94 5.51 -14.05 8.15
N TRP A 95 5.54 -15.29 8.63
CA TRP A 95 6.40 -15.69 9.74
C TRP A 95 7.91 -15.58 9.45
N VAL A 96 8.39 -15.95 8.24
CA VAL A 96 9.83 -15.83 7.90
C VAL A 96 10.31 -14.37 7.95
N PRO A 97 9.64 -13.41 7.27
CA PRO A 97 10.02 -12.00 7.40
C PRO A 97 9.86 -11.45 8.84
N ARG A 98 8.97 -12.02 9.68
CA ARG A 98 8.87 -11.65 11.10
C ARG A 98 10.11 -12.07 11.89
N ALA A 99 10.60 -13.29 11.69
CA ALA A 99 11.82 -13.78 12.33
C ALA A 99 13.04 -12.95 11.90
N VAL A 100 13.18 -12.65 10.60
CA VAL A 100 14.24 -11.78 10.07
C VAL A 100 14.19 -10.40 10.72
N LYS A 101 12.99 -9.81 10.87
CA LYS A 101 12.82 -8.53 11.57
C LYS A 101 13.22 -8.64 13.04
N GLY A 102 12.91 -9.75 13.70
CA GLY A 102 13.33 -10.02 15.09
C GLY A 102 14.84 -10.00 15.24
N VAL A 103 15.55 -10.76 14.40
CA VAL A 103 17.02 -10.80 14.38
C VAL A 103 17.62 -9.42 14.08
N ALA A 104 17.09 -8.73 13.07
CA ALA A 104 17.54 -7.37 12.74
C ALA A 104 17.33 -6.39 13.91
N SER A 105 16.25 -6.53 14.67
CA SER A 105 15.95 -5.71 15.85
C SER A 105 16.95 -5.96 16.98
N VAL A 106 17.31 -7.22 17.23
CA VAL A 106 18.36 -7.58 18.20
C VAL A 106 19.71 -7.02 17.74
N GLY A 107 20.08 -7.22 16.47
CA GLY A 107 21.32 -6.67 15.90
C GLY A 107 21.40 -5.14 16.01
N ALA A 108 20.30 -4.43 15.75
CA ALA A 108 20.23 -2.97 15.90
C ALA A 108 20.43 -2.52 17.35
N ARG A 109 19.81 -3.21 18.32
CA ARG A 109 19.99 -2.95 19.76
C ARG A 109 21.42 -3.20 20.22
N LEU A 110 22.07 -4.23 19.68
CA LEU A 110 23.48 -4.54 19.94
C LEU A 110 24.44 -3.61 19.17
N GLY A 111 23.95 -2.75 18.28
CA GLY A 111 24.77 -1.82 17.51
C GLY A 111 25.54 -2.47 16.36
N LEU A 112 25.06 -3.61 15.84
CA LEU A 112 25.65 -4.32 14.70
C LEU A 112 25.27 -3.75 13.33
N GLY A 113 24.44 -2.70 13.29
CA GLY A 113 24.05 -2.00 12.05
C GLY A 113 25.23 -1.57 11.14
N PRO A 114 26.39 -1.12 11.67
CA PRO A 114 27.57 -0.81 10.86
C PRO A 114 28.15 -1.99 10.07
N LEU A 115 27.75 -3.24 10.34
CA LEU A 115 28.20 -4.41 9.59
C LEU A 115 27.39 -4.66 8.32
N LEU A 116 26.36 -3.86 8.03
CA LEU A 116 25.60 -3.99 6.80
C LEU A 116 26.49 -3.70 5.57
N PRO A 117 26.43 -4.54 4.53
CA PRO A 117 27.34 -4.46 3.39
C PRO A 117 27.07 -3.22 2.51
N HIS A 118 25.82 -2.80 2.39
CA HIS A 118 25.42 -1.67 1.56
C HIS A 118 25.03 -0.48 2.42
N LYS A 119 25.69 0.66 2.18
CA LYS A 119 25.47 1.90 2.91
C LYS A 119 25.33 3.08 1.96
N VAL A 120 24.52 4.03 2.38
CA VAL A 120 24.44 5.37 1.80
C VAL A 120 24.51 6.40 2.92
N HIS A 121 24.90 7.61 2.59
CA HIS A 121 25.00 8.75 3.49
C HIS A 121 23.91 9.75 3.13
N VAL A 122 23.09 10.12 4.13
CA VAL A 122 21.94 11.01 3.94
C VAL A 122 22.08 12.23 4.83
N SER A 123 21.93 13.43 4.25
CA SER A 123 21.86 14.71 4.97
C SER A 123 20.52 15.42 4.71
N GLY A 124 20.19 16.44 5.50
CA GLY A 124 18.97 17.25 5.35
C GLY A 124 17.72 16.70 6.04
N VAL A 125 17.85 15.59 6.78
CA VAL A 125 16.70 14.92 7.43
C VAL A 125 16.02 15.81 8.46
N GLY A 126 16.78 16.65 9.17
CA GLY A 126 16.22 17.62 10.12
C GLY A 126 15.30 18.64 9.45
N ASP A 127 15.58 19.04 8.20
CA ASP A 127 14.75 20.00 7.47
C ASP A 127 13.41 19.37 7.10
N LEU A 128 13.45 18.13 6.57
CA LEU A 128 12.25 17.35 6.29
C LEU A 128 11.45 17.08 7.57
N ALA A 129 12.11 16.77 8.69
CA ALA A 129 11.45 16.49 9.95
C ALA A 129 10.76 17.75 10.52
N ARG A 130 11.38 18.94 10.39
CA ARG A 130 10.75 20.22 10.74
C ARG A 130 9.52 20.52 9.89
N MET A 131 9.44 20.03 8.66
CA MET A 131 8.25 20.23 7.82
C MET A 131 6.99 19.56 8.40
N ALA A 132 7.14 18.45 9.13
CA ALA A 132 6.02 17.74 9.75
C ALA A 132 5.64 18.31 11.14
N ASP A 133 6.45 19.20 11.71
CA ASP A 133 6.23 19.84 13.03
C ASP A 133 5.88 18.87 14.18
N ALA A 134 6.42 17.65 14.14
CA ALA A 134 6.06 16.58 15.08
C ALA A 134 7.11 16.35 16.19
N GLY A 135 8.12 17.21 16.30
CA GLY A 135 9.29 17.02 17.17
C GLY A 135 10.26 15.94 16.70
N ALA A 136 10.17 15.52 15.43
CA ALA A 136 11.09 14.55 14.84
C ALA A 136 12.44 15.19 14.46
N ARG A 137 13.50 14.37 14.48
CA ARG A 137 14.87 14.74 14.09
C ARG A 137 15.52 13.73 13.15
N HIS A 138 15.01 12.50 13.13
CA HIS A 138 15.52 11.39 12.33
C HIS A 138 14.47 10.87 11.36
N GLY A 139 14.93 10.12 10.35
CA GLY A 139 14.08 9.57 9.31
C GLY A 139 14.51 8.15 8.94
N ALA A 140 13.56 7.31 8.54
CA ALA A 140 13.81 6.07 7.82
C ALA A 140 12.96 6.05 6.55
N PHE A 141 13.47 5.48 5.46
CA PHE A 141 12.86 5.62 4.14
C PHE A 141 12.52 4.28 3.52
N LEU A 142 11.36 4.21 2.88
CA LEU A 142 10.92 3.10 2.04
C LEU A 142 10.68 3.64 0.63
N THR A 143 11.37 3.07 -0.36
CA THR A 143 11.31 3.53 -1.76
C THR A 143 9.94 3.34 -2.44
N GLY A 144 9.02 2.63 -1.77
CA GLY A 144 7.71 2.27 -2.27
C GLY A 144 7.70 0.98 -3.08
N THR A 145 6.49 0.48 -3.34
CA THR A 145 6.24 -0.65 -4.24
C THR A 145 6.34 -0.18 -5.68
N PRO A 146 7.09 -0.85 -6.57
CA PRO A 146 7.09 -0.52 -7.99
C PRO A 146 5.66 -0.53 -8.55
N GLY A 147 5.33 0.49 -9.31
CA GLY A 147 4.02 0.66 -9.88
C GLY A 147 3.69 2.13 -10.18
N PRO A 148 2.56 2.37 -10.83
CA PRO A 148 2.08 3.71 -11.22
C PRO A 148 1.91 4.63 -10.01
N HIS A 149 1.56 4.07 -8.85
CA HIS A 149 1.29 4.82 -7.62
C HIS A 149 2.44 4.76 -6.60
N ARG A 150 3.68 4.51 -7.08
CA ARG A 150 4.86 4.45 -6.22
C ARG A 150 5.14 5.83 -5.60
N LYS A 151 5.37 5.82 -4.29
CA LYS A 151 5.67 6.98 -3.46
C LYS A 151 6.75 6.64 -2.43
N LEU A 152 7.63 7.60 -2.16
CA LEU A 152 8.55 7.52 -1.03
C LEU A 152 7.74 7.61 0.26
N SER A 153 7.91 6.63 1.15
CA SER A 153 7.36 6.66 2.51
C SER A 153 8.48 6.93 3.50
N VAL A 154 8.24 7.84 4.44
CA VAL A 154 9.21 8.31 5.42
C VAL A 154 8.63 8.10 6.82
N GLN A 155 9.38 7.42 7.68
CA GLN A 155 9.08 7.33 9.10
C GLN A 155 9.93 8.35 9.85
N LEU A 156 9.31 9.33 10.49
CA LEU A 156 9.98 10.40 11.22
C LEU A 156 10.02 10.07 12.71
N MET A 157 11.19 10.23 13.34
CA MET A 157 11.45 9.80 14.72
C MET A 157 12.16 10.86 15.55
N ASP A 158 11.95 10.84 16.86
CA ASP A 158 12.75 11.61 17.84
C ASP A 158 14.11 10.95 18.14
N ASP A 159 14.93 11.56 19.01
CA ASP A 159 16.26 11.04 19.38
C ASP A 159 16.20 9.71 20.14
N ALA A 160 15.07 9.40 20.77
CA ALA A 160 14.81 8.13 21.45
C ALA A 160 14.29 7.05 20.48
N GLY A 161 14.12 7.37 19.19
CA GLY A 161 13.60 6.45 18.18
C GLY A 161 12.09 6.23 18.27
N HIS A 162 11.34 7.06 19.01
CA HIS A 162 9.88 7.03 18.97
C HIS A 162 9.39 7.59 17.65
N ILE A 163 8.38 6.95 17.09
CA ILE A 163 7.77 7.37 15.83
C ILE A 163 6.86 8.56 16.13
N ARG A 164 7.10 9.68 15.44
CA ARG A 164 6.35 10.93 15.65
C ARG A 164 5.38 11.20 14.51
N ALA A 165 5.77 10.83 13.29
CA ALA A 165 5.00 11.09 12.10
C ALA A 165 5.39 10.12 10.97
N TYR A 166 4.48 10.00 10.01
CA TYR A 166 4.78 9.43 8.70
C TYR A 166 4.64 10.50 7.64
N ALA A 167 5.49 10.47 6.61
CA ALA A 167 5.33 11.31 5.44
C ALA A 167 5.36 10.48 4.15
N LYS A 168 4.56 10.90 3.18
CA LYS A 168 4.52 10.37 1.82
C LYS A 168 4.94 11.48 0.87
N VAL A 169 5.87 11.18 -0.02
CA VAL A 169 6.44 12.14 -0.98
C VAL A 169 6.35 11.56 -2.38
N SER A 170 5.88 12.38 -3.34
CA SER A 170 5.88 11.97 -4.73
C SER A 170 6.06 13.12 -5.72
N LEU A 171 6.82 12.86 -6.78
CA LEU A 171 6.93 13.73 -7.96
C LEU A 171 5.90 13.38 -9.05
N VAL A 172 5.15 12.29 -8.90
CA VAL A 172 4.27 11.75 -9.96
C VAL A 172 2.89 12.41 -9.86
N PRO A 173 2.40 13.14 -10.89
CA PRO A 173 1.13 13.86 -10.84
C PRO A 173 -0.07 13.00 -10.40
N ALA A 174 -0.19 11.78 -10.92
CA ALA A 174 -1.25 10.85 -10.53
C ALA A 174 -1.23 10.52 -9.02
N VAL A 175 -0.06 10.42 -8.41
CA VAL A 175 0.11 10.19 -6.97
C VAL A 175 -0.21 11.45 -6.16
N GLN A 176 0.04 12.65 -6.71
CA GLN A 176 -0.32 13.89 -6.03
C GLN A 176 -1.82 13.95 -5.75
N VAL A 177 -2.64 13.54 -6.71
CA VAL A 177 -4.10 13.46 -6.56
C VAL A 177 -4.49 12.47 -5.45
N LEU A 178 -3.80 11.33 -5.36
CA LEU A 178 -4.02 10.33 -4.31
C LEU A 178 -3.66 10.86 -2.92
N LEU A 179 -2.53 11.56 -2.77
CA LEU A 179 -2.13 12.16 -1.50
C LEU A 179 -3.07 13.30 -1.08
N GLN A 180 -3.55 14.11 -2.03
CA GLN A 180 -4.55 15.14 -1.75
C GLN A 180 -5.88 14.53 -1.29
N ARG A 181 -6.32 13.46 -1.96
CA ARG A 181 -7.52 12.70 -1.57
C ARG A 181 -7.38 12.13 -0.17
N GLU A 182 -6.24 11.50 0.14
CA GLU A 182 -5.98 10.96 1.47
C GLU A 182 -6.08 12.07 2.55
N ALA A 183 -5.45 13.22 2.31
CA ALA A 183 -5.53 14.36 3.23
C ALA A 183 -6.97 14.88 3.42
N GLN A 184 -7.75 14.94 2.33
CA GLN A 184 -9.14 15.37 2.39
C GLN A 184 -10.01 14.39 3.20
N VAL A 185 -9.86 13.09 2.94
CA VAL A 185 -10.61 12.04 3.63
C VAL A 185 -10.26 12.00 5.11
N LEU A 186 -8.98 12.07 5.46
CA LEU A 186 -8.56 12.10 6.87
C LEU A 186 -9.13 13.31 7.62
N ARG A 187 -9.15 14.50 7.01
CA ARG A 187 -9.76 15.70 7.61
C ARG A 187 -11.27 15.55 7.80
N LEU A 188 -11.95 14.95 6.82
CA LEU A 188 -13.39 14.67 6.90
C LEU A 188 -13.69 13.66 8.01
N LEU A 189 -12.91 12.59 8.11
CA LEU A 189 -13.10 11.56 9.13
C LEU A 189 -12.74 12.04 10.54
N ALA A 190 -11.76 12.93 10.67
CA ALA A 190 -11.43 13.56 11.95
C ALA A 190 -12.63 14.32 12.55
N ALA A 191 -13.49 14.92 11.72
CA ALA A 191 -14.70 15.59 12.17
C ALA A 191 -15.83 14.63 12.61
N MET A 192 -15.74 13.34 12.30
CA MET A 192 -16.77 12.34 12.60
C MET A 192 -16.59 11.64 13.95
N ASP A 193 -15.43 11.81 14.59
CA ASP A 193 -15.08 11.21 15.89
C ASP A 193 -15.40 9.70 15.97
N LEU A 194 -14.80 8.92 15.08
CA LEU A 194 -14.95 7.46 15.08
C LEU A 194 -14.34 6.85 16.34
N ARG A 195 -15.13 6.15 17.15
CA ARG A 195 -14.71 5.60 18.45
C ARG A 195 -14.01 4.25 18.31
N SER A 196 -14.42 3.45 17.34
CA SER A 196 -13.88 2.11 17.04
C SER A 196 -12.43 2.12 16.58
N ALA A 197 -11.96 3.23 15.99
CA ALA A 197 -10.65 3.28 15.35
C ALA A 197 -9.90 4.58 15.62
N TRP A 198 -8.58 4.48 15.72
CA TRP A 198 -7.68 5.62 15.60
C TRP A 198 -7.35 5.85 14.13
N LEU A 199 -7.42 7.11 13.70
CA LEU A 199 -7.08 7.54 12.34
C LEU A 199 -5.95 8.57 12.40
N PRO A 200 -5.01 8.56 11.42
CA PRO A 200 -3.99 9.58 11.34
C PRO A 200 -4.56 10.98 11.15
N CYS A 201 -4.06 11.94 11.94
CA CYS A 201 -4.31 13.36 11.74
C CYS A 201 -3.34 13.91 10.70
N VAL A 202 -3.86 14.74 9.78
CA VAL A 202 -3.04 15.43 8.78
C VAL A 202 -2.25 16.55 9.47
N LEU A 203 -0.93 16.40 9.53
CA LEU A 203 -0.01 17.44 10.01
C LEU A 203 0.31 18.43 8.89
N ARG A 204 0.49 17.92 7.67
CA ARG A 204 0.79 18.74 6.49
C ARG A 204 0.31 18.09 5.21
N SER A 205 -0.17 18.89 4.27
CA SER A 205 -0.54 18.46 2.92
C SER A 205 -0.30 19.61 1.95
N GLU A 206 0.70 19.50 1.08
CA GLU A 206 1.04 20.55 0.11
C GLU A 206 1.69 19.99 -1.16
N VAL A 207 1.77 20.84 -2.19
CA VAL A 207 2.62 20.63 -3.36
C VAL A 207 3.66 21.73 -3.41
N ARG A 208 4.94 21.38 -3.33
CA ARG A 208 6.07 22.33 -3.35
C ARG A 208 7.00 22.00 -4.50
N GLY A 209 7.17 22.94 -5.45
CA GLY A 209 8.05 22.75 -6.60
C GLY A 209 7.70 21.50 -7.43
N GLY A 210 6.40 21.18 -7.57
CA GLY A 210 5.93 19.97 -8.24
C GLY A 210 6.07 18.68 -7.43
N THR A 211 6.44 18.76 -6.15
CA THR A 211 6.52 17.60 -5.24
C THR A 211 5.35 17.62 -4.27
N ALA A 212 4.50 16.59 -4.31
CA ALA A 212 3.45 16.41 -3.31
C ALA A 212 4.01 15.81 -2.03
N ILE A 213 3.58 16.35 -0.90
CA ILE A 213 4.00 15.95 0.44
C ILE A 213 2.75 15.86 1.31
N LEU A 214 2.52 14.68 1.89
CA LEU A 214 1.53 14.44 2.93
C LEU A 214 2.26 13.95 4.17
N ALA A 215 2.10 14.63 5.30
CA ALA A 215 2.58 14.18 6.60
C ALA A 215 1.40 13.98 7.56
N THR A 216 1.42 12.87 8.28
CA THR A 216 0.44 12.54 9.31
C THR A 216 1.14 12.22 10.62
N ASP A 217 0.41 12.35 11.73
CA ASP A 217 0.90 11.85 13.01
C ASP A 217 0.96 10.31 13.02
N ALA A 218 1.49 9.76 14.11
CA ALA A 218 1.62 8.33 14.29
C ALA A 218 1.39 7.95 15.75
N VAL A 219 0.50 6.98 15.99
CA VAL A 219 0.41 6.26 17.28
C VAL A 219 1.18 4.95 17.27
N ARG A 220 1.79 4.61 16.13
CA ARG A 220 2.42 3.31 15.96
C ARG A 220 3.66 3.19 16.84
N THR A 221 3.76 2.05 17.51
CA THR A 221 4.97 1.64 18.21
C THR A 221 5.67 0.50 17.48
N PRO A 222 6.98 0.27 17.69
CA PRO A 222 7.67 -0.89 17.13
C PRO A 222 7.06 -2.25 17.53
N ALA A 223 6.31 -2.29 18.64
CA ALA A 223 5.63 -3.47 19.15
C ALA A 223 4.24 -3.71 18.52
N ALA A 224 3.69 -2.72 17.79
CA ALA A 224 2.38 -2.81 17.17
C ALA A 224 2.29 -4.02 16.23
N ARG A 225 1.20 -4.79 16.35
CA ARG A 225 0.96 -6.01 15.58
C ARG A 225 -0.19 -5.80 14.61
N CYS A 226 0.04 -6.13 13.35
CA CYS A 226 -1.00 -6.27 12.35
C CYS A 226 -1.94 -7.41 12.75
N LEU A 227 -3.24 -7.18 12.66
CA LEU A 227 -4.26 -8.21 12.82
C LEU A 227 -4.38 -8.95 11.49
N THR A 228 -3.92 -10.20 11.45
CA THR A 228 -3.86 -11.01 10.22
C THR A 228 -5.03 -11.99 10.07
N ASP A 229 -6.10 -11.77 10.83
CA ASP A 229 -7.39 -12.42 10.66
C ASP A 229 -8.50 -11.44 11.03
N LEU A 230 -9.74 -11.77 10.68
CA LEU A 230 -10.92 -11.01 11.07
C LEU A 230 -11.03 -10.97 12.60
N ASP A 231 -11.37 -9.79 13.13
CA ASP A 231 -11.41 -9.50 14.56
C ASP A 231 -12.61 -8.58 14.79
N THR A 232 -13.17 -8.56 15.99
CA THR A 232 -14.31 -7.68 16.32
C THR A 232 -13.96 -6.22 16.09
N LEU A 233 -12.70 -5.82 16.33
CA LEU A 233 -12.24 -4.45 16.03
C LEU A 233 -12.39 -4.06 14.55
N HIS A 234 -12.23 -5.01 13.63
CA HIS A 234 -12.46 -4.74 12.21
C HIS A 234 -13.95 -4.53 11.93
N LEU A 235 -14.81 -5.38 12.50
CA LEU A 235 -16.25 -5.32 12.31
C LEU A 235 -16.84 -4.05 12.92
N ASP A 236 -16.47 -3.73 14.16
CA ASP A 236 -16.90 -2.52 14.86
C ASP A 236 -16.52 -1.27 14.07
N PHE A 237 -15.31 -1.24 13.51
CA PHE A 237 -14.85 -0.14 12.67
C PHE A 237 -15.64 -0.01 11.37
N LEU A 238 -15.79 -1.09 10.62
CA LEU A 238 -16.51 -1.05 9.34
C LEU A 238 -18.00 -0.71 9.53
N GLN A 239 -18.61 -1.16 10.62
CA GLN A 239 -19.98 -0.82 10.98
C GLN A 239 -20.11 0.67 11.35
N GLU A 240 -19.23 1.18 12.20
CA GLU A 240 -19.26 2.60 12.58
C GLU A 240 -18.99 3.50 11.37
N LEU A 241 -17.97 3.18 10.56
CA LEU A 241 -17.65 3.95 9.35
C LEU A 241 -18.84 4.03 8.40
N ALA A 242 -19.50 2.90 8.13
CA ALA A 242 -20.69 2.87 7.30
C ALA A 242 -21.81 3.73 7.91
N ALA A 243 -22.12 3.55 9.20
CA ALA A 243 -23.19 4.28 9.88
C ALA A 243 -22.96 5.81 9.85
N ARG A 244 -21.72 6.27 10.04
CA ARG A 244 -21.38 7.71 10.07
C ARG A 244 -21.30 8.35 8.69
N THR A 245 -21.13 7.57 7.63
CA THR A 245 -20.91 8.09 6.27
C THR A 245 -22.05 7.79 5.30
N ALA A 246 -23.01 6.94 5.67
CA ALA A 246 -24.11 6.51 4.80
C ALA A 246 -24.86 7.67 4.14
N SER A 247 -25.19 8.73 4.89
CA SER A 247 -25.98 9.86 4.38
C SER A 247 -25.31 10.62 3.22
N SER A 248 -23.98 10.58 3.13
CA SER A 248 -23.22 11.36 2.14
C SER A 248 -22.50 10.49 1.11
N TRP A 249 -22.29 9.21 1.41
CA TRP A 249 -21.45 8.32 0.60
C TRP A 249 -22.14 7.04 0.15
N ALA A 250 -23.32 6.70 0.69
CA ALA A 250 -24.06 5.53 0.21
C ALA A 250 -24.53 5.75 -1.23
N ARG A 251 -24.42 4.71 -2.04
CA ARG A 251 -24.74 4.68 -3.47
C ARG A 251 -25.63 3.48 -3.71
N SER A 252 -26.69 3.67 -4.49
CA SER A 252 -27.51 2.55 -4.96
C SER A 252 -26.67 1.65 -5.85
N GLY A 253 -26.96 0.34 -5.87
CA GLY A 253 -26.22 -0.55 -6.77
C GLY A 253 -26.40 -0.22 -8.24
N ALA A 254 -27.56 0.32 -8.64
CA ALA A 254 -27.77 0.81 -10.01
C ALA A 254 -26.78 1.94 -10.35
N SER A 255 -26.63 2.93 -9.47
CA SER A 255 -25.67 4.02 -9.70
C SER A 255 -24.20 3.56 -9.73
N LEU A 256 -23.86 2.50 -8.99
CA LEU A 256 -22.55 1.88 -9.05
C LEU A 256 -22.33 1.18 -10.40
N LEU A 257 -23.33 0.44 -10.89
CA LEU A 257 -23.26 -0.25 -12.17
C LEU A 257 -23.15 0.72 -13.34
N ASP A 258 -23.89 1.84 -13.32
CA ASP A 258 -23.77 2.90 -14.32
C ASP A 258 -22.34 3.46 -14.36
N GLU A 259 -21.77 3.76 -13.19
CA GLU A 259 -20.41 4.28 -13.06
C GLU A 259 -19.36 3.28 -13.55
N TRP A 260 -19.47 2.00 -13.15
CA TRP A 260 -18.54 0.95 -13.59
C TRP A 260 -18.68 0.66 -15.09
N SER A 261 -19.88 0.77 -15.65
CA SER A 261 -20.11 0.62 -17.09
C SER A 261 -19.47 1.77 -17.86
N ALA A 262 -19.61 3.01 -17.38
CA ALA A 262 -18.95 4.17 -17.97
C ALA A 262 -17.41 4.03 -17.94
N ARG A 263 -16.85 3.55 -16.82
CA ARG A 263 -15.41 3.27 -16.70
C ARG A 263 -14.95 2.17 -17.67
N LEU A 264 -15.72 1.09 -17.79
CA LEU A 264 -15.45 0.02 -18.75
C LEU A 264 -15.51 0.49 -20.21
N ALA A 265 -16.43 1.40 -20.52
CA ALA A 265 -16.52 2.03 -21.85
C ALA A 265 -15.30 2.91 -22.15
N GLN A 266 -14.81 3.67 -21.16
CA GLN A 266 -13.61 4.50 -21.30
C GLN A 266 -12.34 3.71 -21.61
N LEU A 267 -12.25 2.44 -21.18
CA LEU A 267 -11.13 1.56 -21.53
C LEU A 267 -11.11 1.19 -23.02
N GLY A 268 -12.25 1.27 -23.72
CA GLY A 268 -12.34 1.07 -25.17
C GLY A 268 -11.65 -0.19 -25.67
N ASP A 269 -10.90 -0.05 -26.76
CA ASP A 269 -10.18 -1.14 -27.42
C ASP A 269 -8.87 -1.54 -26.70
N ALA A 270 -8.44 -0.77 -25.68
CA ALA A 270 -7.27 -1.14 -24.88
C ALA A 270 -7.54 -2.37 -24.00
N LEU A 271 -8.81 -2.70 -23.74
CA LEU A 271 -9.21 -3.86 -22.97
C LEU A 271 -9.25 -5.12 -23.85
N ALA A 272 -8.45 -6.13 -23.48
CA ALA A 272 -8.46 -7.41 -24.16
C ALA A 272 -9.88 -8.04 -24.21
N PRO A 273 -10.31 -8.61 -25.36
CA PRO A 273 -11.66 -9.16 -25.51
C PRO A 273 -12.10 -10.15 -24.42
N PRO A 274 -11.24 -11.07 -23.92
CA PRO A 274 -11.61 -11.97 -22.84
C PRO A 274 -11.94 -11.27 -21.52
N TRP A 275 -11.34 -10.10 -21.25
CA TRP A 275 -11.66 -9.31 -20.07
C TRP A 275 -12.93 -8.50 -20.24
N ARG A 276 -13.16 -7.94 -21.43
CA ARG A 276 -14.42 -7.29 -21.78
C ARG A 276 -15.61 -8.23 -21.56
N GLN A 277 -15.54 -9.42 -22.15
CA GLN A 277 -16.59 -10.44 -21.98
C GLN A 277 -16.85 -10.81 -20.51
N ARG A 278 -15.78 -10.94 -19.70
CA ARG A 278 -15.92 -11.24 -18.27
C ARG A 278 -16.62 -10.14 -17.50
N LEU A 279 -16.21 -8.89 -17.74
CA LEU A 279 -16.81 -7.74 -17.08
C LEU A 279 -18.25 -7.56 -17.53
N ASP A 280 -18.56 -7.65 -18.83
CA ASP A 280 -19.94 -7.56 -19.34
C ASP A 280 -20.86 -8.62 -18.72
N ARG A 281 -20.40 -9.89 -18.64
CA ARG A 281 -21.15 -10.97 -17.97
C ARG A 281 -21.37 -10.67 -16.49
N ALA A 282 -20.34 -10.18 -15.80
CA ALA A 282 -20.46 -9.83 -14.39
C ALA A 282 -21.45 -8.67 -14.18
N MET A 283 -21.39 -7.63 -15.01
CA MET A 283 -22.31 -6.50 -14.96
C MET A 283 -23.76 -6.95 -15.18
N ALA A 284 -24.01 -7.83 -16.16
CA ALA A 284 -25.34 -8.40 -16.40
C ALA A 284 -25.85 -9.21 -15.19
N VAL A 285 -25.00 -10.02 -14.58
CA VAL A 285 -25.31 -10.78 -13.37
C VAL A 285 -25.66 -9.86 -12.19
N LEU A 286 -24.89 -8.79 -11.98
CA LEU A 286 -25.12 -7.84 -10.90
C LEU A 286 -26.36 -6.96 -11.14
N ALA A 287 -26.68 -6.66 -12.40
CA ALA A 287 -27.85 -5.86 -12.78
C ALA A 287 -29.19 -6.55 -12.51
N ALA A 288 -29.21 -7.88 -12.36
CA ALA A 288 -30.41 -8.61 -11.98
C ALA A 288 -30.90 -8.25 -10.55
N GLU A 289 -29.97 -7.97 -9.63
CA GLU A 289 -30.25 -7.68 -8.22
C GLU A 289 -29.33 -6.57 -7.68
N PRO A 290 -29.43 -5.33 -8.19
CA PRO A 290 -28.49 -4.27 -7.86
C PRO A 290 -28.51 -3.89 -6.38
N SER A 291 -29.62 -4.10 -5.67
CA SER A 291 -29.71 -3.81 -4.22
C SER A 291 -28.70 -4.61 -3.39
N LEU A 292 -28.27 -5.80 -3.83
CA LEU A 292 -27.32 -6.64 -3.09
C LEU A 292 -25.91 -6.06 -3.03
N ILE A 293 -25.58 -5.14 -3.94
CA ILE A 293 -24.26 -4.50 -4.03
C ILE A 293 -24.24 -3.03 -3.63
N ALA A 294 -25.38 -2.46 -3.21
CA ALA A 294 -25.46 -1.05 -2.82
C ALA A 294 -24.41 -0.71 -1.76
N SER A 295 -23.69 0.41 -1.95
CA SER A 295 -22.65 0.79 -0.99
C SER A 295 -23.26 1.23 0.33
N ARG A 296 -22.58 0.94 1.44
CA ARG A 296 -23.08 1.26 2.79
C ARG A 296 -22.60 2.61 3.31
N GLY A 297 -21.73 3.29 2.56
CA GLY A 297 -21.04 4.51 2.99
C GLY A 297 -19.67 4.61 2.33
N LEU A 298 -18.76 5.35 2.97
CA LEU A 298 -17.36 5.45 2.57
C LEU A 298 -16.67 4.10 2.76
N ALA A 299 -15.99 3.62 1.73
CA ALA A 299 -15.02 2.53 1.86
C ALA A 299 -13.61 3.09 1.92
N HIS A 300 -12.72 2.39 2.64
CA HIS A 300 -11.28 2.61 2.63
C HIS A 300 -10.67 2.28 1.27
N GLY A 301 -11.16 1.20 0.62
CA GLY A 301 -10.75 0.80 -0.73
C GLY A 301 -9.40 0.09 -0.82
N ASP A 302 -8.76 -0.20 0.32
CA ASP A 302 -7.54 -1.02 0.43
C ASP A 302 -7.39 -1.55 1.88
N PHE A 303 -8.51 -1.99 2.46
CA PHE A 303 -8.57 -2.42 3.85
C PHE A 303 -7.93 -3.80 4.02
N THR A 304 -6.61 -3.83 4.18
CA THR A 304 -5.81 -5.05 4.28
C THR A 304 -5.09 -5.12 5.64
N PRO A 305 -4.58 -6.31 6.06
CA PRO A 305 -3.87 -6.44 7.33
C PRO A 305 -2.63 -5.55 7.45
N VAL A 306 -2.03 -5.12 6.33
CA VAL A 306 -0.85 -4.24 6.37
C VAL A 306 -1.21 -2.78 6.66
N ASN A 307 -2.47 -2.39 6.38
CA ASN A 307 -2.99 -1.04 6.58
C ASN A 307 -3.74 -0.88 7.92
N CYS A 308 -3.72 -1.94 8.75
CA CYS A 308 -4.37 -1.98 10.05
C CYS A 308 -3.44 -2.56 11.13
N PHE A 309 -3.53 -2.03 12.36
CA PHE A 309 -2.95 -2.69 13.53
C PHE A 309 -3.75 -2.39 14.78
N ARG A 310 -3.67 -3.26 15.79
CA ARG A 310 -4.28 -3.03 17.09
C ARG A 310 -3.47 -2.00 17.88
N GLN A 311 -4.13 -0.96 18.37
CA GLN A 311 -3.59 0.00 19.32
C GLN A 311 -4.56 0.05 20.52
N ASP A 312 -4.12 -0.51 21.64
CA ASP A 312 -4.95 -0.68 22.84
C ASP A 312 -6.26 -1.42 22.51
N SER A 313 -7.41 -0.83 22.80
CA SER A 313 -8.75 -1.37 22.50
C SER A 313 -9.34 -0.87 21.19
N ARG A 314 -8.55 -0.25 20.31
CA ARG A 314 -9.01 0.34 19.05
C ARG A 314 -8.22 -0.21 17.86
N LEU A 315 -8.82 -0.13 16.68
CA LEU A 315 -8.14 -0.38 15.42
C LEU A 315 -7.42 0.88 14.94
N CYS A 316 -6.14 0.84 14.63
CA CYS A 316 -5.51 1.90 13.85
C CYS A 316 -5.69 1.59 12.36
N VAL A 317 -6.22 2.53 11.57
CA VAL A 317 -6.46 2.38 10.13
C VAL A 317 -5.84 3.54 9.36
N PHE A 318 -4.99 3.26 8.37
CA PHE A 318 -4.22 4.25 7.62
C PHE A 318 -4.08 3.87 6.15
N ASP A 319 -3.52 4.78 5.34
CA ASP A 319 -3.41 4.64 3.87
C ASP A 319 -4.75 4.82 3.13
N TRP A 320 -5.42 5.94 3.39
CA TRP A 320 -6.76 6.27 2.87
C TRP A 320 -6.77 6.79 1.42
N GLU A 321 -5.70 6.57 0.66
CA GLU A 321 -5.53 7.15 -0.68
C GLU A 321 -6.56 6.67 -1.71
N TYR A 322 -7.16 5.50 -1.46
CA TYR A 322 -8.18 4.89 -2.33
C TYR A 322 -9.61 5.02 -1.82
N ALA A 323 -9.81 5.76 -0.73
CA ALA A 323 -11.12 5.85 -0.12
C ALA A 323 -12.14 6.52 -1.06
N GLY A 324 -13.39 6.05 -1.02
CA GLY A 324 -14.44 6.55 -1.89
C GLY A 324 -15.80 5.86 -1.74
N ALA A 325 -16.79 6.35 -2.49
CA ALA A 325 -18.15 5.81 -2.53
C ALA A 325 -18.35 4.70 -3.58
N ALA A 326 -17.44 4.59 -4.55
CA ALA A 326 -17.57 3.75 -5.75
C ALA A 326 -17.26 2.26 -5.51
N TYR A 327 -17.62 1.75 -4.33
CA TYR A 327 -17.32 0.39 -3.88
C TYR A 327 -18.60 -0.33 -3.47
N PRO A 328 -18.73 -1.65 -3.75
CA PRO A 328 -19.91 -2.41 -3.36
C PRO A 328 -20.00 -2.60 -1.84
N ALA A 329 -21.16 -3.05 -1.38
CA ALA A 329 -21.32 -3.61 -0.04
C ALA A 329 -20.21 -4.63 0.29
N ASP A 330 -19.75 -4.60 1.55
CA ASP A 330 -18.71 -5.46 2.10
C ASP A 330 -17.35 -5.41 1.36
N HIS A 331 -17.08 -4.39 0.51
CA HIS A 331 -15.81 -4.29 -0.23
C HIS A 331 -14.57 -4.40 0.67
N ASP A 332 -14.50 -3.59 1.73
CA ASP A 332 -13.35 -3.57 2.65
C ASP A 332 -13.23 -4.87 3.45
N LEU A 333 -14.36 -5.47 3.83
CA LEU A 333 -14.38 -6.76 4.50
C LEU A 333 -13.82 -7.87 3.61
N ILE A 334 -14.28 -7.94 2.36
CA ILE A 334 -13.76 -8.89 1.37
C ILE A 334 -12.29 -8.61 1.07
N CYS A 335 -11.87 -7.34 1.03
CA CYS A 335 -10.46 -6.96 0.85
C CYS A 335 -9.56 -7.57 1.95
N LEU A 336 -9.99 -7.46 3.21
CA LEU A 336 -9.29 -8.05 4.35
C LEU A 336 -9.22 -9.58 4.23
N LEU A 337 -10.36 -10.22 3.98
CA LEU A 337 -10.47 -11.68 3.89
C LEU A 337 -9.65 -12.26 2.73
N ASP A 338 -9.70 -11.65 1.53
CA ASP A 338 -8.92 -12.07 0.36
C ASP A 338 -7.41 -11.89 0.58
N ALA A 339 -7.01 -10.78 1.21
CA ALA A 339 -5.60 -10.53 1.54
C ALA A 339 -5.05 -11.59 2.51
N VAL A 340 -5.85 -12.01 3.49
CA VAL A 340 -5.48 -13.09 4.43
C VAL A 340 -5.42 -14.44 3.70
N ALA A 341 -6.43 -14.77 2.89
CA ALA A 341 -6.48 -16.04 2.19
C ALA A 341 -5.32 -16.23 1.18
N ARG A 342 -4.85 -15.15 0.55
CA ARG A 342 -3.64 -15.17 -0.31
C ARG A 342 -2.36 -15.54 0.42
N LEU A 343 -2.32 -15.41 1.74
CA LEU A 343 -1.16 -15.85 2.52
C LEU A 343 -1.11 -17.38 2.64
N GLY A 344 -2.26 -18.05 2.58
CA GLY A 344 -2.39 -19.52 2.62
C GLY A 344 -1.92 -20.21 1.34
N GLY A 345 -1.93 -19.51 0.20
CA GLY A 345 -1.49 -20.04 -1.09
C GLY A 345 -2.54 -20.85 -1.84
N ASP A 346 -3.81 -20.75 -1.44
CA ASP A 346 -4.91 -21.48 -2.07
C ASP A 346 -5.09 -21.12 -3.54
N ALA A 347 -5.48 -22.12 -4.33
CA ALA A 347 -5.88 -21.92 -5.72
C ALA A 347 -7.06 -20.94 -5.81
N PRO A 348 -7.17 -20.15 -6.89
CA PRO A 348 -8.16 -19.06 -6.98
C PRO A 348 -9.62 -19.49 -6.77
N ALA A 349 -10.02 -20.64 -7.33
CA ALA A 349 -11.38 -21.16 -7.18
C ALA A 349 -11.69 -21.63 -5.75
N ALA A 350 -10.75 -22.33 -5.11
CA ALA A 350 -10.86 -22.77 -3.72
C ALA A 350 -10.95 -21.57 -2.77
N ARG A 351 -10.17 -20.52 -3.04
CA ARG A 351 -10.23 -19.26 -2.29
C ARG A 351 -11.58 -18.58 -2.42
N ALA A 352 -12.12 -18.47 -3.64
CA ALA A 352 -13.43 -17.88 -3.87
C ALA A 352 -14.53 -18.62 -3.08
N GLN A 353 -14.46 -19.95 -3.06
CA GLN A 353 -15.37 -20.79 -2.27
C GLN A 353 -15.19 -20.57 -0.76
N GLY A 354 -13.94 -20.51 -0.27
CA GLY A 354 -13.67 -20.23 1.14
C GLY A 354 -14.20 -18.87 1.57
N LEU A 355 -14.03 -17.83 0.75
CA LEU A 355 -14.58 -16.50 1.01
C LEU A 355 -16.11 -16.50 1.04
N GLU A 356 -16.75 -17.18 0.09
CA GLU A 356 -18.21 -17.35 0.07
C GLU A 356 -18.71 -18.04 1.34
N GLN A 357 -18.06 -19.11 1.78
CA GLN A 357 -18.37 -19.82 3.02
C GLN A 357 -18.20 -18.93 4.26
N ARG A 358 -17.16 -18.10 4.34
CA ARG A 358 -16.98 -17.15 5.45
C ARG A 358 -18.06 -16.08 5.46
N LEU A 359 -18.42 -15.51 4.30
CA LEU A 359 -19.52 -14.55 4.18
C LEU A 359 -20.86 -15.16 4.65
N MET A 360 -21.11 -16.43 4.33
CA MET A 360 -22.33 -17.13 4.77
C MET A 360 -22.30 -17.47 6.26
N GLY A 361 -21.23 -18.12 6.73
CA GLY A 361 -21.15 -18.69 8.07
C GLY A 361 -20.85 -17.66 9.16
N GLU A 362 -19.84 -16.80 8.96
CA GLU A 362 -19.41 -15.81 9.98
C GLU A 362 -20.24 -14.52 9.92
N LEU A 363 -20.81 -14.19 8.76
CA LEU A 363 -21.42 -12.87 8.49
C LEU A 363 -22.89 -12.95 8.09
N GLY A 364 -23.48 -14.16 8.07
CA GLY A 364 -24.91 -14.40 7.89
C GLY A 364 -25.45 -14.01 6.52
N ARG A 365 -24.61 -13.93 5.48
CA ARG A 365 -25.04 -13.61 4.12
C ARG A 365 -25.75 -14.82 3.49
N SER A 366 -26.80 -14.57 2.71
CA SER A 366 -27.33 -15.64 1.86
C SER A 366 -26.28 -16.05 0.81
N ARG A 367 -26.40 -17.27 0.27
CA ARG A 367 -25.49 -17.74 -0.79
C ARG A 367 -25.46 -16.78 -1.99
N ASN A 368 -26.64 -16.32 -2.42
CA ASN A 368 -26.76 -15.38 -3.52
C ASN A 368 -26.08 -14.03 -3.20
N GLU A 369 -26.36 -13.47 -2.02
CA GLU A 369 -25.74 -12.22 -1.56
C GLU A 369 -24.21 -12.31 -1.49
N ALA A 370 -23.68 -13.41 -0.92
CA ALA A 370 -22.24 -13.65 -0.85
C ALA A 370 -21.61 -13.72 -2.25
N ASN A 371 -22.21 -14.48 -3.17
CA ASN A 371 -21.74 -14.60 -4.54
C ASN A 371 -21.73 -13.26 -5.28
N ARG A 372 -22.83 -12.50 -5.23
CA ARG A 372 -22.95 -11.19 -5.91
C ARG A 372 -21.95 -10.18 -5.37
N ARG A 373 -21.72 -10.13 -4.05
CA ARG A 373 -20.72 -9.22 -3.46
C ARG A 373 -19.29 -9.59 -3.83
N LEU A 374 -18.97 -10.89 -3.93
CA LEU A 374 -17.66 -11.34 -4.41
C LEU A 374 -17.45 -10.99 -5.88
N ILE A 375 -18.45 -11.19 -6.74
CA ILE A 375 -18.39 -10.76 -8.15
C ILE A 375 -18.13 -9.26 -8.23
N ALA A 376 -18.92 -8.45 -7.51
CA ALA A 376 -18.76 -6.99 -7.49
C ALA A 376 -17.38 -6.55 -6.99
N PHE A 377 -16.87 -7.17 -5.91
CA PHE A 377 -15.51 -6.92 -5.41
C PHE A 377 -14.45 -7.17 -6.50
N HIS A 378 -14.51 -8.31 -7.17
CA HIS A 378 -13.53 -8.67 -8.20
C HIS A 378 -13.67 -7.80 -9.46
N CYS A 379 -14.87 -7.36 -9.82
CA CYS A 379 -15.08 -6.38 -10.89
C CYS A 379 -14.38 -5.06 -10.59
N VAL A 380 -14.62 -4.48 -9.40
CA VAL A 380 -13.98 -3.22 -8.99
C VAL A 380 -12.47 -3.37 -8.90
N HIS A 381 -11.98 -4.49 -8.36
CA HIS A 381 -10.54 -4.75 -8.30
C HIS A 381 -9.90 -4.85 -9.69
N ALA A 382 -10.56 -5.52 -10.64
CA ALA A 382 -10.09 -5.62 -12.02
C ALA A 382 -10.09 -4.25 -12.72
N LEU A 383 -11.20 -3.50 -12.66
CA LEU A 383 -11.31 -2.15 -13.23
C LEU A 383 -10.21 -1.21 -12.70
N ARG A 384 -9.99 -1.19 -11.38
CA ARG A 384 -8.92 -0.40 -10.77
C ARG A 384 -7.53 -0.83 -11.23
N SER A 385 -7.31 -2.14 -11.43
CA SER A 385 -6.02 -2.65 -11.89
C SER A 385 -5.74 -2.29 -13.35
N LEU A 386 -6.78 -2.27 -14.18
CA LEU A 386 -6.73 -1.83 -15.57
C LEU A 386 -6.43 -0.33 -15.67
N GLU A 387 -7.14 0.50 -14.90
CA GLU A 387 -6.95 1.97 -14.88
C GLU A 387 -5.60 2.41 -14.32
N ARG A 388 -4.98 1.57 -13.49
CA ARG A 388 -3.65 1.82 -12.93
C ARG A 388 -2.54 1.66 -13.96
N GLN A 389 -2.76 0.94 -15.05
CA GLN A 389 -1.68 0.70 -16.00
C GLN A 389 -1.15 2.01 -16.59
N PRO A 390 0.18 2.17 -16.72
CA PRO A 390 0.73 3.29 -17.46
C PRO A 390 0.11 3.29 -18.85
N SER A 391 -0.28 4.46 -19.34
CA SER A 391 -0.74 4.66 -20.73
C SER A 391 0.42 4.43 -21.71
N GLN A 392 0.93 3.21 -21.83
CA GLN A 392 1.83 2.82 -22.90
C GLN A 392 0.98 2.27 -24.04
N ALA A 393 1.02 2.95 -25.18
CA ALA A 393 0.07 2.83 -26.27
C ALA A 393 0.10 1.48 -27.02
N ASP A 394 1.10 0.62 -26.80
CA ASP A 394 1.37 -0.52 -27.70
C ASP A 394 1.42 -1.90 -27.03
N THR A 395 1.07 -2.02 -25.76
CA THR A 395 0.97 -3.33 -25.08
C THR A 395 -0.39 -3.45 -24.44
N GLY A 396 -1.15 -4.50 -24.80
CA GLY A 396 -2.45 -4.77 -24.19
C GLY A 396 -2.39 -4.72 -22.66
N LEU A 397 -3.48 -4.31 -22.03
CA LEU A 397 -3.55 -4.15 -20.57
C LEU A 397 -3.27 -5.48 -19.86
N ASP A 398 -2.04 -5.66 -19.40
CA ASP A 398 -1.60 -6.78 -18.56
C ASP A 398 -1.18 -6.26 -17.19
N TRP A 399 -1.70 -6.88 -16.12
CA TRP A 399 -1.39 -6.50 -14.76
C TRP A 399 -1.06 -7.71 -13.91
N TYR A 400 -0.23 -7.47 -12.89
CA TYR A 400 0.15 -8.51 -11.95
C TYR A 400 -1.08 -9.12 -11.28
N GLY A 401 -1.29 -10.42 -11.48
CA GLY A 401 -2.42 -11.15 -10.93
C GLY A 401 -3.68 -11.17 -11.82
N ALA A 402 -3.61 -10.68 -13.07
CA ALA A 402 -4.73 -10.73 -14.01
C ALA A 402 -5.28 -12.16 -14.18
N ASP A 403 -4.42 -13.12 -14.50
CA ASP A 403 -4.81 -14.53 -14.65
C ASP A 403 -5.53 -15.12 -13.43
N GLU A 404 -5.05 -14.74 -12.25
CA GLU A 404 -5.61 -15.17 -10.98
C GLU A 404 -7.00 -14.58 -10.76
N ALA A 405 -7.15 -13.28 -11.04
CA ALA A 405 -8.42 -12.57 -10.97
C ALA A 405 -9.43 -13.12 -12.00
N ALA A 406 -8.99 -13.42 -13.22
CA ALA A 406 -9.81 -14.01 -14.27
C ALA A 406 -10.39 -15.36 -13.83
N ARG A 407 -9.53 -16.28 -13.35
CA ARG A 407 -9.99 -17.60 -12.84
C ARG A 407 -10.93 -17.49 -11.65
N THR A 408 -10.70 -16.52 -10.77
CA THR A 408 -11.57 -16.27 -9.61
C THR A 408 -12.96 -15.82 -10.07
N LEU A 409 -13.01 -14.84 -10.99
CA LEU A 409 -14.25 -14.29 -11.52
C LEU A 409 -15.03 -15.34 -12.33
N ASP A 410 -14.34 -16.12 -13.16
CA ASP A 410 -14.96 -17.21 -13.94
C ASP A 410 -15.64 -18.25 -13.02
N ALA A 411 -14.98 -18.63 -11.92
CA ALA A 411 -15.56 -19.55 -10.94
C ALA A 411 -16.78 -18.96 -10.22
N LEU A 412 -16.77 -17.66 -9.90
CA LEU A 412 -17.92 -16.99 -9.30
C LEU A 412 -19.10 -16.88 -10.28
N LEU A 413 -18.84 -16.51 -11.53
CA LEU A 413 -19.86 -16.39 -12.59
C LEU A 413 -20.49 -17.74 -12.93
N ALA A 414 -19.71 -18.83 -12.96
CA ALA A 414 -20.26 -20.17 -13.20
C ALA A 414 -21.28 -20.58 -12.13
N ARG A 415 -21.05 -20.19 -10.86
CA ARG A 415 -21.97 -20.46 -9.75
C ARG A 415 -23.23 -19.59 -9.81
N ALA A 416 -23.10 -18.34 -10.25
CA ALA A 416 -24.22 -17.43 -10.44
C ALA A 416 -25.24 -17.91 -11.47
N SER A 417 -24.82 -18.71 -12.45
CA SER A 417 -25.70 -19.29 -13.48
C SER A 417 -26.36 -20.61 -13.03
N ALA A 418 -25.94 -21.20 -11.91
CA ALA A 418 -26.46 -22.46 -11.39
C ALA A 418 -27.49 -22.27 -10.26
N SER A 419 -27.66 -21.03 -9.79
CA SER A 419 -28.66 -20.58 -8.82
C SER A 419 -29.78 -19.84 -9.53
#